data_AF-A0A016TDD2-F1
#
_entry.id   AF-A0A016TDD2-F1
#
_cell.length_a   1.000
_cell.length_b   1.000
_cell.length_c   1.000
_cell.angle_alpha   90.00
_cell.angle_beta   90.00
_cell.angle_gamma   90.00
#
_symmetry.space_group_name_H-M   'P 1'
#
loop_
_entity.id
_entity.type
_entity.pdbx_description
1 polymer ?
#
loop_
_entity_poly.entity_id
_entity_poly.type
_entity_poly.pdbx_seq_one_letter_code
_entity_poly.pdbx_strand_id
1 'polypeptide(L)'
;MEKSKQYRRYYKDASVGEIKKAYRRLSLEWHPDRNSAPDASEKFRQIVSIYEVLKSSELREKYDNVLEFGLPDWRQPIYYYRKMRKLAWYEAIIVLIAVSTIAHYLMMWAAYYEKYLVLKQSLKKSRKRDKKGEAEGSVTQLHEALEVFRPRFHDLLPFLMARGSWDLLKLSIVLAREQLSRKEPEIEEEVPEPRRPAPVPRAPEFTYEVATDLKAVSTNNPEMAAKYMSEADESQKKQSGAPWSCEELYQLVRLSTEKFPPGI
;
A
#
# COMPACT_ATOMS: atom_id res chain seq x y z
N MET A 1 3.76 -43.78 -8.47
CA MET A 1 4.19 -42.37 -8.29
C MET A 1 5.70 -42.24 -8.09
N GLU A 2 6.36 -43.12 -7.32
CA GLU A 2 7.84 -43.06 -7.14
C GLU A 2 8.64 -43.37 -8.41
N LYS A 3 8.29 -44.43 -9.15
CA LYS A 3 9.00 -44.78 -10.38
C LYS A 3 9.00 -43.66 -11.42
N SER A 4 7.88 -42.93 -11.59
CA SER A 4 7.80 -41.82 -12.55
C SER A 4 8.65 -40.61 -12.13
N LYS A 5 8.77 -40.34 -10.83
CA LYS A 5 9.69 -39.32 -10.30
C LYS A 5 11.16 -39.74 -10.45
N GLN A 6 11.45 -41.03 -10.27
CA GLN A 6 12.78 -41.60 -10.44
C GLN A 6 13.25 -41.55 -11.90
N TYR A 7 12.39 -41.96 -12.85
CA TYR A 7 12.67 -41.80 -14.28
C TYR A 7 12.89 -40.33 -14.65
N ARG A 8 12.08 -39.40 -14.11
CA ARG A 8 12.23 -37.96 -14.36
C ARG A 8 13.59 -37.42 -13.89
N ARG A 9 14.08 -37.82 -12.71
CA ARG A 9 15.41 -37.43 -12.22
C ARG A 9 16.54 -37.95 -13.10
N TYR A 10 16.48 -39.23 -13.49
CA TYR A 10 17.51 -39.84 -14.33
C TYR A 10 17.67 -39.14 -15.70
N TYR A 11 16.56 -38.70 -16.32
CA TYR A 11 16.61 -37.93 -17.57
C TYR A 11 17.09 -36.49 -17.38
N LYS A 12 16.84 -35.86 -16.23
CA LYS A 12 17.34 -34.51 -15.91
C LYS A 12 18.86 -34.47 -15.77
N ASP A 13 19.49 -35.58 -15.37
CA ASP A 13 20.95 -35.66 -15.18
C ASP A 13 21.70 -36.19 -16.42
N ALA A 14 20.99 -36.51 -17.52
CA ALA A 14 21.60 -37.08 -18.71
C ALA A 14 22.63 -36.12 -19.35
N SER A 15 23.79 -36.66 -19.69
CA SER A 15 24.87 -35.89 -20.34
C SER A 15 24.52 -35.59 -21.80
N VAL A 16 25.08 -34.50 -22.34
CA VAL A 16 24.95 -34.14 -23.77
C VAL A 16 25.39 -35.28 -24.69
N GLY A 17 26.38 -36.07 -24.26
CA GLY A 17 26.85 -37.25 -25.01
C GLY A 17 25.80 -38.35 -25.11
N GLU A 18 25.05 -38.59 -24.03
CA GLU A 18 23.97 -39.58 -23.97
C GLU A 18 22.77 -39.14 -24.80
N ILE A 19 22.42 -37.86 -24.73
CA ILE A 19 21.35 -37.24 -25.54
C ILE A 19 21.67 -37.38 -27.03
N LYS A 20 22.92 -37.11 -27.44
CA LYS A 20 23.37 -37.28 -28.84
C LYS A 20 23.32 -38.74 -29.30
N LYS A 21 23.67 -39.68 -28.42
CA LYS A 21 23.59 -41.12 -28.71
C LYS A 21 22.13 -41.58 -28.86
N ALA A 22 21.25 -41.12 -27.98
CA ALA A 22 19.82 -41.41 -28.02
C ALA A 22 19.17 -40.84 -29.29
N TYR A 23 19.49 -39.58 -29.64
CA TYR A 23 19.03 -38.94 -30.88
C TYR A 23 19.43 -39.77 -32.10
N ARG A 24 20.71 -40.13 -32.25
CA ARG A 24 21.19 -40.94 -33.39
C ARG A 24 20.43 -42.26 -33.53
N ARG A 25 20.17 -42.96 -32.41
CA ARG A 25 19.41 -44.21 -32.42
C ARG A 25 17.97 -43.99 -32.89
N LEU A 26 17.28 -43.01 -32.31
CA LEU A 26 15.88 -42.72 -32.60
C LEU A 26 15.69 -42.15 -34.00
N SER A 27 16.60 -41.31 -34.50
CA SER A 27 16.57 -40.78 -35.85
C SER A 27 16.70 -41.88 -36.90
N LEU A 28 17.47 -42.95 -36.64
CA LEU A 28 17.60 -44.09 -37.56
C LEU A 28 16.36 -44.99 -37.55
N GLU A 29 15.68 -45.08 -36.41
CA GLU A 29 14.47 -45.89 -36.20
C GLU A 29 13.22 -45.23 -36.80
N TRP A 30 13.13 -43.90 -36.69
CA TRP A 30 11.97 -43.10 -37.16
C TRP A 30 12.26 -42.32 -38.45
N HIS A 31 13.34 -42.63 -39.17
CA HIS A 31 13.64 -41.93 -40.42
C HIS A 31 12.52 -42.18 -41.46
N PRO A 32 11.97 -41.13 -42.09
CA PRO A 32 10.83 -41.26 -43.01
C PRO A 32 11.14 -42.14 -44.24
N ASP A 33 12.42 -42.26 -44.62
CA ASP A 33 12.87 -43.13 -45.73
C ASP A 33 12.99 -44.61 -45.35
N ARG A 34 13.18 -44.93 -44.05
CA ARG A 34 13.41 -46.30 -43.57
C ARG A 34 12.20 -46.90 -42.86
N ASN A 35 11.31 -46.06 -42.37
CA ASN A 35 10.13 -46.46 -41.61
C ASN A 35 8.88 -45.97 -42.32
N SER A 36 8.12 -46.91 -42.90
CA SER A 36 6.90 -46.64 -43.66
C SER A 36 5.65 -46.43 -42.78
N ALA A 37 5.81 -46.33 -41.45
CA ALA A 37 4.69 -46.03 -40.57
C ALA A 37 4.13 -44.62 -40.84
N PRO A 38 2.81 -44.41 -40.81
CA PRO A 38 2.20 -43.10 -41.07
C PRO A 38 2.67 -42.03 -40.07
N ASP A 39 2.95 -42.42 -38.82
CA ASP A 39 3.41 -41.51 -37.77
C ASP A 39 4.92 -41.20 -37.82
N ALA A 40 5.69 -41.86 -38.70
CA ALA A 40 7.15 -41.76 -38.69
C ALA A 40 7.63 -40.32 -38.92
N SER A 41 6.98 -39.60 -39.84
CA SER A 41 7.27 -38.19 -40.11
C SER A 41 7.00 -37.28 -38.90
N GLU A 42 5.93 -37.53 -38.16
CA GLU A 42 5.55 -36.72 -37.00
C GLU A 42 6.49 -36.99 -35.82
N LYS A 43 6.77 -38.27 -35.54
CA LYS A 43 7.71 -38.67 -34.49
C LYS A 43 9.12 -38.18 -34.79
N PHE A 44 9.57 -38.24 -36.04
CA PHE A 44 10.85 -37.69 -36.44
C PHE A 44 10.94 -36.18 -36.16
N ARG A 45 9.90 -35.41 -36.54
CA ARG A 45 9.81 -33.97 -36.23
C ARG A 45 9.86 -33.69 -34.72
N GLN A 46 9.19 -34.50 -33.91
CA GLN A 46 9.24 -34.40 -32.45
C GLN A 46 10.64 -34.72 -31.89
N ILE A 47 11.30 -35.76 -32.41
CA ILE A 47 12.66 -36.12 -31.98
C ILE A 47 13.65 -35.00 -32.30
N VAL A 48 13.53 -34.38 -33.48
CA VAL A 48 14.36 -33.23 -33.87
C VAL A 48 14.12 -32.04 -32.94
N SER A 49 12.87 -31.66 -32.70
CA SER A 49 12.56 -30.52 -31.83
C SER A 49 13.01 -30.74 -30.37
N ILE A 50 12.85 -31.96 -29.86
CA ILE A 50 13.35 -32.35 -28.54
C ILE A 50 14.87 -32.25 -28.49
N TYR A 51 15.58 -32.73 -29.52
CA TYR A 51 17.03 -32.64 -29.57
C TYR A 51 17.53 -31.20 -29.61
N GLU A 52 16.89 -30.31 -30.37
CA GLU A 52 17.24 -28.89 -30.44
C GLU A 52 17.14 -28.20 -29.08
N VAL A 53 16.06 -28.49 -28.32
CA VAL A 53 15.87 -27.96 -26.98
C VAL A 53 16.88 -28.54 -25.99
N LEU A 54 17.15 -29.84 -26.05
CA LEU A 54 18.04 -30.52 -25.10
C LEU A 54 19.53 -30.35 -25.40
N LYS A 55 19.91 -29.96 -26.62
CA LYS A 55 21.31 -29.75 -27.03
C LYS A 55 21.91 -28.49 -26.39
N SER A 56 21.14 -27.42 -26.25
CA SER A 56 21.60 -26.15 -25.66
C SER A 56 21.33 -26.13 -24.17
N SER A 57 22.33 -25.78 -23.36
CA SER A 57 22.18 -25.65 -21.90
C SER A 57 21.10 -24.62 -21.53
N GLU A 58 21.04 -23.49 -22.25
CA GLU A 58 20.05 -22.43 -21.98
C GLU A 58 18.62 -22.85 -22.30
N LEU A 59 18.43 -23.61 -23.39
CA LEU A 59 17.09 -24.09 -23.79
C LEU A 59 16.63 -25.22 -22.87
N ARG A 60 17.56 -26.09 -22.46
CA ARG A 60 17.31 -27.13 -21.47
C ARG A 60 16.91 -26.54 -20.12
N GLU A 61 17.61 -25.52 -19.65
CA GLU A 61 17.27 -24.83 -18.40
C GLU A 61 15.88 -24.19 -18.48
N LYS A 62 15.55 -23.51 -19.59
CA LYS A 62 14.19 -22.95 -19.80
C LYS A 62 13.11 -24.04 -19.81
N TYR A 63 13.40 -25.19 -20.44
CA TYR A 63 12.48 -26.33 -20.46
C TYR A 63 12.28 -26.92 -19.07
N ASP A 64 13.36 -27.09 -18.30
CA ASP A 64 13.31 -27.58 -16.92
C ASP A 64 12.57 -26.62 -15.99
N ASN A 65 12.77 -25.32 -16.16
CA ASN A 65 12.03 -24.28 -15.43
C ASN A 65 10.53 -24.34 -15.74
N VAL A 66 10.15 -24.52 -17.00
CA VAL A 66 8.73 -24.66 -17.38
C VAL A 66 8.13 -25.96 -16.84
N LEU A 67 8.90 -27.05 -16.77
CA LEU A 67 8.44 -28.32 -16.19
C LEU A 67 8.23 -28.26 -14.67
N GLU A 68 9.00 -27.43 -13.97
CA GLU A 68 8.99 -27.33 -12.51
C GLU A 68 8.03 -26.25 -12.00
N PHE A 69 8.09 -25.05 -12.60
CA PHE A 69 7.33 -23.87 -12.18
C PHE A 69 6.10 -23.59 -13.06
N GLY A 70 5.91 -24.36 -14.13
CA GLY A 70 4.88 -24.10 -15.13
C GLY A 70 5.28 -23.02 -16.15
N LEU A 71 4.38 -22.72 -17.09
CA LEU A 71 4.59 -21.62 -18.03
C LEU A 71 4.71 -20.31 -17.25
N PRO A 72 5.69 -19.44 -17.60
CA PRO A 72 5.88 -18.19 -16.88
C PRO A 72 4.61 -17.33 -16.95
N ASP A 73 4.24 -16.73 -15.82
CA ASP A 73 2.94 -16.06 -15.59
C ASP A 73 2.60 -15.08 -16.73
N TRP A 74 3.58 -14.34 -17.27
CA TRP A 74 3.41 -13.39 -18.37
C TRP A 74 3.00 -13.98 -19.74
N ARG A 75 3.18 -15.28 -19.97
CA ARG A 75 2.71 -15.97 -21.20
C ARG A 75 1.30 -16.53 -21.07
N GLN A 76 0.68 -16.47 -19.90
CA GLN A 76 -0.68 -16.96 -19.72
C GLN A 76 -1.69 -15.88 -20.13
N PRO A 77 -2.75 -16.22 -20.91
CA PRO A 77 -3.81 -15.26 -21.27
C PRO A 77 -4.45 -14.58 -20.06
N ILE A 78 -4.51 -15.28 -18.93
CA ILE A 78 -5.09 -14.83 -17.65
C ILE A 78 -4.26 -13.70 -17.00
N TYR A 79 -2.96 -13.58 -17.32
CA TYR A 79 -2.07 -12.54 -16.79
C TYR A 79 -2.55 -11.13 -17.13
N TYR A 80 -2.95 -10.93 -18.40
CA TYR A 80 -3.44 -9.63 -18.87
C TYR A 80 -4.68 -9.18 -18.09
N TYR A 81 -5.62 -10.09 -17.84
CA TYR A 81 -6.87 -9.76 -17.15
C TYR A 81 -6.70 -9.50 -15.64
N ARG A 82 -5.79 -10.22 -14.96
CA ARG A 82 -5.58 -10.06 -13.51
C ARG A 82 -4.89 -8.73 -13.15
N LYS A 83 -3.96 -8.27 -14.00
CA LYS A 83 -3.23 -7.01 -13.78
C LYS A 83 -4.07 -5.78 -14.18
N MET A 84 -4.77 -5.85 -15.32
CA MET A 84 -5.54 -4.72 -15.86
C MET A 84 -6.81 -4.38 -15.06
N ARG A 85 -7.39 -5.33 -14.32
CA ARG A 85 -8.64 -5.11 -13.54
C ARG A 85 -8.50 -4.02 -12.46
N LYS A 86 -7.30 -3.83 -11.91
CA LYS A 86 -7.06 -2.82 -10.86
C LYS A 86 -6.87 -1.40 -11.42
N LEU A 87 -6.60 -1.25 -12.71
CA LEU A 87 -6.41 0.06 -13.36
C LEU A 87 -7.70 0.60 -13.99
N ALA A 88 -8.68 -0.27 -14.28
CA ALA A 88 -9.91 0.10 -14.99
C ALA A 88 -10.76 1.20 -14.31
N TRP A 89 -10.78 1.23 -12.98
CA TRP A 89 -11.58 2.22 -12.24
C TRP A 89 -10.96 3.63 -12.29
N TYR A 90 -9.64 3.73 -12.18
CA TYR A 90 -8.95 5.02 -12.25
C TYR A 90 -8.95 5.59 -13.66
N GLU A 91 -8.74 4.75 -14.68
CA GLU A 91 -8.86 5.16 -16.10
C GLU A 91 -10.28 5.67 -16.40
N ALA A 92 -11.32 4.97 -15.92
CA ALA A 92 -12.70 5.42 -16.08
C ALA A 92 -12.97 6.77 -15.40
N ILE A 93 -12.42 6.98 -14.20
CA ILE A 93 -12.55 8.26 -13.48
C ILE A 93 -11.82 9.39 -14.23
N ILE A 94 -10.62 9.15 -14.73
CA ILE A 94 -9.85 10.14 -15.51
C ILE A 94 -10.61 10.52 -16.78
N VAL A 95 -11.14 9.53 -17.51
CA VAL A 95 -11.94 9.77 -18.72
C VAL A 95 -13.22 10.53 -18.39
N LEU A 96 -13.92 10.18 -17.31
CA LEU A 96 -15.12 10.89 -16.87
C LEU A 96 -14.81 12.35 -16.52
N ILE A 97 -13.71 12.60 -15.80
CA ILE A 97 -13.26 13.97 -15.51
C ILE A 97 -12.94 14.71 -16.80
N ALA A 98 -12.23 14.10 -17.76
CA ALA A 98 -11.91 14.72 -19.04
C ALA A 98 -13.15 15.06 -19.87
N VAL A 99 -14.15 14.18 -19.91
CA VAL A 99 -15.42 14.45 -20.62
C VAL A 99 -16.20 15.57 -19.91
N SER A 100 -16.24 15.53 -18.58
CA SER A 100 -16.90 16.56 -17.76
C SER A 100 -16.27 17.95 -17.95
N THR A 101 -14.94 18.03 -18.03
CA THR A 101 -14.25 19.32 -18.27
C THR A 101 -14.52 19.88 -19.64
N ILE A 102 -14.57 19.03 -20.66
CA ILE A 102 -14.94 19.44 -22.03
C ILE A 102 -16.38 19.96 -22.04
N ALA A 103 -17.32 19.23 -21.42
CA ALA A 103 -18.71 19.66 -21.32
C ALA A 103 -18.86 21.00 -20.58
N HIS A 104 -18.14 21.18 -19.48
CA HIS A 104 -18.14 22.42 -18.72
C HIS A 104 -17.56 23.60 -19.52
N TYR A 105 -16.49 23.37 -20.30
CA TYR A 105 -15.93 24.38 -21.18
C TYR A 105 -16.92 24.83 -22.26
N LEU A 106 -17.63 23.89 -22.87
CA LEU A 106 -18.68 24.18 -23.84
C LEU A 106 -19.82 24.98 -23.22
N MET A 107 -20.22 24.66 -21.98
CA MET A 107 -21.25 25.40 -21.25
C MET A 107 -20.81 26.86 -20.97
N MET A 108 -19.57 27.08 -20.55
CA MET A 108 -19.01 28.43 -20.35
C MET A 108 -18.98 29.23 -21.66
N TRP A 109 -18.64 28.58 -22.77
CA TRP A 109 -18.71 29.19 -24.10
C TRP A 109 -20.14 29.52 -24.55
N ALA A 110 -21.11 28.64 -24.27
CA ALA A 110 -22.51 28.89 -24.59
C ALA A 110 -23.04 30.12 -23.81
N ALA A 111 -22.71 30.24 -22.53
CA ALA A 111 -23.05 31.41 -21.72
C ALA A 111 -22.41 32.70 -22.24
N TYR A 112 -21.13 32.65 -22.63
CA TYR A 112 -20.46 33.77 -23.28
C TYR A 112 -21.15 34.17 -24.59
N TYR A 113 -21.52 33.18 -25.41
CA TYR A 113 -22.16 33.42 -26.70
C TYR A 113 -23.55 34.05 -26.57
N GLU A 114 -24.34 33.64 -25.58
CA GLU A 114 -25.61 34.27 -25.27
C GLU A 114 -25.43 35.76 -24.96
N LYS A 115 -24.48 36.10 -24.07
CA LYS A 115 -24.18 37.51 -23.72
C LYS A 115 -23.68 38.31 -24.92
N TYR A 116 -22.83 37.71 -25.76
CA TYR A 116 -22.37 38.32 -27.00
C TYR A 116 -23.52 38.64 -27.96
N LEU A 117 -24.48 37.73 -28.12
CA LEU A 117 -25.65 37.97 -28.96
C LEU A 117 -26.58 39.05 -28.41
N VAL A 118 -26.84 39.04 -27.09
CA VAL A 118 -27.63 40.08 -26.41
C VAL A 118 -26.96 41.45 -26.60
N LEU A 119 -25.64 41.51 -26.49
CA LEU A 119 -24.87 42.74 -26.72
C LEU A 119 -25.00 43.23 -28.16
N LYS A 120 -24.89 42.33 -29.13
CA LYS A 120 -25.07 42.68 -30.55
C LYS A 120 -26.47 43.23 -30.82
N GLN A 121 -27.50 42.69 -30.15
CA GLN A 121 -28.87 43.21 -30.24
C GLN A 121 -29.03 44.57 -29.57
N SER A 122 -28.48 44.75 -28.36
CA SER A 122 -28.55 46.02 -27.63
C SER A 122 -27.80 47.12 -28.37
N LEU A 123 -26.64 46.83 -28.96
CA LEU A 123 -25.83 47.77 -29.74
C LEU A 123 -26.54 48.19 -31.03
N LYS A 124 -27.25 47.27 -31.72
CA LYS A 124 -28.11 47.62 -32.87
C LYS A 124 -29.26 48.54 -32.47
N LYS A 125 -29.85 48.33 -31.28
CA LYS A 125 -30.94 49.15 -30.73
C LYS A 125 -30.43 50.53 -30.25
N SER A 126 -29.25 50.55 -29.64
CA SER A 126 -28.51 51.74 -29.23
C SER A 126 -28.15 52.61 -30.42
N ARG A 127 -27.55 52.05 -31.48
CA ARG A 127 -27.22 52.77 -32.71
C ARG A 127 -28.43 53.42 -33.38
N LYS A 128 -29.64 52.86 -33.18
CA LYS A 128 -30.91 53.45 -33.62
C LYS A 128 -31.37 54.60 -32.70
N ARG A 129 -31.03 54.54 -31.40
CA ARG A 129 -31.21 55.61 -30.40
C ARG A 129 -30.12 56.69 -30.44
N ASP A 130 -28.91 56.39 -30.91
CA ASP A 130 -27.80 57.35 -31.06
C ASP A 130 -28.09 58.40 -32.14
N LYS A 131 -28.94 58.07 -33.12
CA LYS A 131 -29.61 59.07 -33.98
C LYS A 131 -30.45 60.11 -33.19
N LYS A 132 -30.64 59.90 -31.88
CA LYS A 132 -31.41 60.72 -30.94
C LYS A 132 -30.59 61.24 -29.74
N GLY A 133 -29.28 60.95 -29.65
CA GLY A 133 -28.32 61.72 -28.83
C GLY A 133 -27.87 61.20 -27.45
N GLU A 134 -28.24 60.00 -26.98
CA GLU A 134 -27.92 59.58 -25.60
C GLU A 134 -27.56 58.07 -25.43
N ALA A 135 -26.40 57.55 -25.88
CA ALA A 135 -26.11 56.14 -25.59
C ALA A 135 -24.66 55.64 -25.38
N GLU A 136 -23.63 56.49 -25.44
CA GLU A 136 -22.23 56.02 -25.32
C GLU A 136 -21.92 55.28 -24.00
N GLY A 137 -22.54 55.67 -22.88
CA GLY A 137 -22.31 55.03 -21.56
C GLY A 137 -22.90 53.62 -21.41
N SER A 138 -23.88 53.23 -22.23
CA SER A 138 -24.52 51.91 -22.13
C SER A 138 -23.70 50.81 -22.80
N VAL A 139 -22.97 51.16 -23.87
CA VAL A 139 -22.20 50.21 -24.67
C VAL A 139 -20.90 49.82 -23.96
N THR A 140 -20.27 50.77 -23.26
CA THR A 140 -19.03 50.56 -22.48
C THR A 140 -19.25 49.67 -21.27
N GLN A 141 -20.31 49.91 -20.47
CA GLN A 141 -20.68 49.04 -19.34
C GLN A 141 -20.96 47.60 -19.77
N LEU A 142 -21.55 47.45 -20.95
CA LEU A 142 -21.86 46.16 -21.55
C LEU A 142 -20.60 45.44 -22.08
N HIS A 143 -19.61 46.18 -22.60
CA HIS A 143 -18.29 45.63 -22.97
C HIS A 143 -17.50 45.16 -21.76
N GLU A 144 -17.49 45.96 -20.69
CA GLU A 144 -16.86 45.60 -19.41
C GLU A 144 -17.49 44.32 -18.83
N ALA A 145 -18.82 44.20 -18.91
CA ALA A 145 -19.50 42.98 -18.52
C ALA A 145 -19.10 41.74 -19.36
N LEU A 146 -18.75 41.90 -20.65
CA LEU A 146 -18.28 40.78 -21.49
C LEU A 146 -16.86 40.31 -21.12
N GLU A 147 -16.00 41.18 -20.61
CA GLU A 147 -14.64 40.82 -20.22
C GLU A 147 -14.62 39.91 -18.98
N VAL A 148 -15.63 40.04 -18.12
CA VAL A 148 -15.84 39.19 -16.94
C VAL A 148 -16.22 37.76 -17.34
N PHE A 149 -17.03 37.58 -18.39
CA PHE A 149 -17.55 36.27 -18.81
C PHE A 149 -16.69 35.54 -19.85
N ARG A 150 -15.51 36.07 -20.19
CA ARG A 150 -14.60 35.39 -21.13
C ARG A 150 -14.11 34.07 -20.51
N PRO A 151 -14.32 32.91 -21.16
CA PRO A 151 -13.89 31.63 -20.60
C PRO A 151 -12.37 31.58 -20.49
N ARG A 152 -11.84 31.57 -19.26
CA ARG A 152 -10.40 31.43 -18.98
C ARG A 152 -10.10 29.98 -18.61
N PHE A 153 -8.90 29.51 -18.97
CA PHE A 153 -8.47 28.14 -18.66
C PHE A 153 -8.33 27.87 -17.16
N HIS A 154 -8.13 28.91 -16.35
CA HIS A 154 -8.01 28.79 -14.90
C HIS A 154 -9.34 28.57 -14.18
N ASP A 155 -10.48 28.83 -14.85
CA ASP A 155 -11.82 28.71 -14.27
C ASP A 155 -12.44 27.33 -14.53
N LEU A 156 -11.68 26.40 -15.13
CA LEU A 156 -12.13 25.02 -15.36
C LEU A 156 -12.20 24.24 -14.04
N LEU A 157 -13.24 23.41 -13.91
CA LEU A 157 -13.53 22.56 -12.74
C LEU A 157 -12.30 21.90 -12.06
N PRO A 158 -11.37 21.23 -12.76
CA PRO A 158 -10.23 20.58 -12.12
C PRO A 158 -9.30 21.56 -11.40
N PHE A 159 -9.09 22.75 -11.98
CA PHE A 159 -8.24 23.78 -11.37
C PHE A 159 -8.95 24.47 -10.21
N LEU A 160 -10.25 24.73 -10.35
CA LEU A 160 -11.06 25.30 -9.28
C LEU A 160 -11.15 24.34 -8.08
N MET A 161 -11.37 23.05 -8.33
CA MET A 161 -11.39 22.01 -7.29
C MET A 161 -10.04 21.84 -6.63
N ALA A 162 -8.94 21.86 -7.40
CA ALA A 162 -7.59 21.80 -6.83
C ALA A 162 -7.31 23.02 -5.93
N ARG A 163 -7.61 24.23 -6.40
CA ARG A 163 -7.41 25.46 -5.62
C ARG A 163 -8.29 25.49 -4.37
N GLY A 164 -9.58 25.18 -4.52
CA GLY A 164 -10.53 25.11 -3.41
C GLY A 164 -10.12 24.05 -2.37
N SER A 165 -9.66 22.89 -2.80
CA SER A 165 -9.16 21.85 -1.89
C SER A 165 -7.92 22.28 -1.12
N TRP A 166 -7.02 23.04 -1.75
CA TRP A 166 -5.84 23.61 -1.11
C TRP A 166 -6.20 24.71 -0.10
N ASP A 167 -7.15 25.56 -0.44
CA ASP A 167 -7.62 26.62 0.45
C ASP A 167 -8.38 26.04 1.65
N LEU A 168 -9.18 24.98 1.44
CA LEU A 168 -9.81 24.21 2.53
C LEU A 168 -8.78 23.51 3.41
N LEU A 169 -7.72 22.94 2.83
CA LEU A 169 -6.62 22.34 3.60
C LEU A 169 -5.93 23.39 4.48
N LYS A 170 -5.61 24.57 3.92
CA LYS A 170 -5.06 25.68 4.70
C LYS A 170 -5.98 26.11 5.82
N LEU A 171 -7.27 26.27 5.52
CA LEU A 171 -8.28 26.63 6.52
C LEU A 171 -8.34 25.56 7.63
N SER A 172 -8.28 24.28 7.28
CA SER A 172 -8.26 23.18 8.25
C SER A 172 -7.02 23.22 9.15
N ILE A 173 -5.86 23.60 8.61
CA ILE A 173 -4.61 23.76 9.39
C ILE A 173 -4.71 24.96 10.32
N VAL A 174 -5.24 26.09 9.84
CA VAL A 174 -5.45 27.29 10.65
C VAL A 174 -6.42 26.99 11.79
N LEU A 175 -7.55 26.35 11.47
CA LEU A 175 -8.55 25.96 12.45
C LEU A 175 -7.97 24.94 13.46
N ALA A 176 -7.14 23.99 13.02
CA ALA A 176 -6.45 23.07 13.93
C ALA A 176 -5.45 23.78 14.86
N ARG A 177 -4.73 24.80 14.37
CA ARG A 177 -3.84 25.63 15.20
C ARG A 177 -4.61 26.42 16.24
N GLU A 178 -5.75 26.97 15.86
CA GLU A 178 -6.61 27.72 16.78
C GLU A 178 -7.22 26.82 17.87
N GLN A 179 -7.62 25.59 17.52
CA GLN A 179 -8.04 24.58 18.50
C GLN A 179 -6.90 24.17 19.44
N LEU A 180 -5.66 24.12 18.96
CA LEU A 180 -4.48 23.81 19.78
C LEU A 180 -4.15 24.95 20.75
N SER A 181 -4.15 26.19 20.26
CA SER A 181 -3.90 27.39 21.07
C SER A 181 -4.98 27.61 22.14
N ARG A 182 -6.25 27.26 21.84
CA ARG A 182 -7.35 27.31 22.83
C ARG A 182 -7.23 26.24 23.92
N LYS A 183 -6.43 25.20 23.69
CA LYS A 183 -6.23 24.07 24.61
C LYS A 183 -5.05 24.28 25.56
N GLU A 184 -4.16 25.23 25.27
CA GLU A 184 -3.19 25.71 26.25
C GLU A 184 -3.94 26.62 27.24
N PRO A 185 -4.18 26.20 28.49
CA PRO A 185 -4.62 27.14 29.51
C PRO A 185 -3.52 28.19 29.68
N GLU A 186 -3.89 29.46 29.79
CA GLU A 186 -3.00 30.53 30.24
C GLU A 186 -2.36 30.07 31.57
N ILE A 187 -1.13 29.59 31.51
CA ILE A 187 -0.26 29.54 32.67
C ILE A 187 0.11 31.01 32.88
N GLU A 188 -0.73 31.74 33.60
CA GLU A 188 -0.28 32.97 34.24
C GLU A 188 0.95 32.59 35.05
N GLU A 189 2.13 33.04 34.63
CA GLU A 189 3.29 33.13 35.51
C GLU A 189 2.95 34.18 36.58
N GLU A 190 2.11 33.79 37.53
CA GLU A 190 1.92 34.50 38.78
C GLU A 190 3.26 34.39 39.52
N VAL A 191 4.12 35.39 39.35
CA VAL A 191 5.36 35.55 40.12
C VAL A 191 4.94 35.50 41.60
N PRO A 192 5.22 34.42 42.35
CA PRO A 192 4.71 34.33 43.69
C PRO A 192 5.41 35.42 44.51
N GLU A 193 4.65 36.38 45.03
CA GLU A 193 5.13 37.17 46.17
C GLU A 193 5.73 36.18 47.19
N PRO A 194 6.88 36.48 47.81
CA PRO A 194 7.53 35.56 48.72
C PRO A 194 6.56 35.23 49.86
N ARG A 195 5.91 34.07 49.74
CA ARG A 195 4.99 33.55 50.75
C ARG A 195 5.80 33.41 52.02
N ARG A 196 5.48 34.22 53.03
CA ARG A 196 6.03 34.08 54.38
C ARG A 196 5.87 32.60 54.76
N PRO A 197 6.95 31.90 55.16
CA PRO A 197 6.85 30.48 55.47
C PRO A 197 5.79 30.29 56.54
N ALA A 198 4.74 29.54 56.20
CA ALA A 198 3.72 29.15 57.16
C ALA A 198 4.41 28.41 58.32
N PRO A 199 3.99 28.62 59.59
CA PRO A 199 4.59 27.91 60.71
C PRO A 199 4.44 26.41 60.48
N VAL A 200 5.59 25.73 60.40
CA VAL A 200 5.66 24.30 60.10
C VAL A 200 4.88 23.54 61.19
N PRO A 201 3.87 22.72 60.83
CA PRO A 201 3.19 21.91 61.83
C PRO A 201 4.22 20.99 62.50
N ARG A 202 4.27 20.95 63.84
CA ARG A 202 5.19 20.06 64.56
C ARG A 202 4.93 18.63 64.10
N ALA A 203 5.96 17.96 63.59
CA ALA A 203 5.88 16.56 63.23
C ALA A 203 5.46 15.73 64.47
N PRO A 204 4.60 14.71 64.30
CA PRO A 204 4.28 13.82 65.41
C PRO A 204 5.55 13.07 65.83
N GLU A 205 5.78 12.99 67.13
CA GLU A 205 6.93 12.30 67.70
C GLU A 205 6.66 10.79 67.61
N PHE A 206 7.36 10.09 66.71
CA PHE A 206 7.25 8.64 66.57
C PHE A 206 8.12 7.98 67.64
N THR A 207 7.50 7.46 68.70
CA THR A 207 8.17 6.54 69.62
C THR A 207 8.24 5.16 68.98
N TYR A 208 9.44 4.70 68.67
CA TYR A 208 9.66 3.32 68.23
C TYR A 208 9.84 2.44 69.47
N GLU A 209 9.07 1.35 69.58
CA GLU A 209 9.41 0.26 70.48
C GLU A 209 10.47 -0.60 69.78
N VAL A 210 11.70 -0.58 70.29
CA VAL A 210 12.76 -1.45 69.78
C VAL A 210 12.43 -2.88 70.19
N ALA A 211 12.14 -3.75 69.22
CA ALA A 211 12.00 -5.18 69.47
C ALA A 211 13.36 -5.74 69.96
N THR A 212 13.43 -6.12 71.24
CA THR A 212 14.68 -6.55 71.89
C THR A 212 15.11 -7.98 71.55
N ASP A 213 14.27 -8.74 70.85
CA ASP A 213 14.43 -10.20 70.74
C ASP A 213 14.93 -10.66 69.36
N LEU A 214 15.58 -9.76 68.62
CA LEU A 214 16.16 -10.09 67.31
C LEU A 214 17.53 -10.76 67.49
N LYS A 215 17.59 -12.06 67.20
CA LYS A 215 18.87 -12.80 67.12
C LYS A 215 19.61 -12.41 65.84
N ALA A 216 20.85 -11.93 65.98
CA ALA A 216 21.68 -11.55 64.84
C ALA A 216 21.91 -12.76 63.89
N VAL A 217 21.36 -12.70 62.68
CA VAL A 217 21.60 -13.71 61.64
C VAL A 217 22.92 -13.35 60.95
N SER A 218 23.95 -14.18 61.15
CA SER A 218 25.26 -14.02 60.52
C SER A 218 25.17 -14.32 59.03
N THR A 219 25.65 -13.39 58.20
CA THR A 219 25.65 -13.51 56.73
C THR A 219 26.62 -14.57 56.21
N ASN A 220 27.43 -15.18 57.07
CA ASN A 220 28.45 -16.17 56.71
C ASN A 220 28.08 -17.60 57.15
N ASN A 221 26.80 -17.91 57.38
CA ASN A 221 26.40 -19.29 57.68
C ASN A 221 26.34 -20.14 56.39
N PRO A 222 27.22 -21.15 56.22
CA PRO A 222 27.25 -21.98 55.02
C PRO A 222 25.96 -22.79 54.78
N GLU A 223 25.18 -23.09 55.83
CA GLU A 223 23.89 -23.79 55.68
C GLU A 223 22.83 -22.94 54.98
N MET A 224 22.85 -21.62 55.21
CA MET A 224 21.92 -20.68 54.58
C MET A 224 22.22 -20.54 53.09
N ALA A 225 23.51 -20.53 52.72
CA ALA A 225 23.94 -20.56 51.33
C ALA A 225 23.49 -21.86 50.63
N ALA A 226 23.64 -23.01 51.29
CA ALA A 226 23.17 -24.29 50.77
C ALA A 226 21.65 -24.31 50.56
N LYS A 227 20.87 -23.72 51.48
CA LYS A 227 19.42 -23.59 51.37
C LYS A 227 19.01 -22.72 50.16
N TYR A 228 19.67 -21.58 49.97
CA TYR A 228 19.41 -20.73 48.80
C TYR A 228 19.82 -21.40 47.49
N MET A 229 20.90 -22.19 47.48
CA MET A 229 21.29 -22.97 46.31
C MET A 229 20.30 -24.11 46.02
N SER A 230 19.75 -24.78 47.04
CA SER A 230 18.72 -25.81 46.82
C SER A 230 17.38 -25.22 46.36
N GLU A 231 16.99 -24.05 46.87
CA GLU A 231 15.81 -23.30 46.38
C GLU A 231 16.01 -22.84 44.93
N ALA A 232 17.23 -22.44 44.55
CA ALA A 232 17.57 -22.08 43.17
C ALA A 232 17.49 -23.30 42.22
N ASP A 233 18.05 -24.45 42.60
CA ASP A 233 17.95 -25.69 41.81
C ASP A 233 16.50 -26.18 41.67
N GLU A 234 15.67 -26.04 42.70
CA GLU A 234 14.24 -26.39 42.65
C GLU A 234 13.46 -25.47 41.70
N SER A 235 13.85 -24.19 41.61
CA SER A 235 13.27 -23.24 40.66
C SER A 235 13.67 -23.55 39.21
N GLN A 236 14.91 -23.98 38.96
CA GLN A 236 15.35 -24.45 37.63
C GLN A 236 14.66 -25.75 37.23
N LYS A 237 14.41 -26.66 38.18
CA LYS A 237 13.70 -27.93 37.93
C LYS A 237 12.22 -27.73 37.58
N LYS A 238 11.60 -26.61 37.99
CA LYS A 238 10.23 -26.23 37.57
C LYS A 238 10.17 -25.64 36.16
N GLN A 239 11.29 -25.16 35.62
CA GLN A 239 11.34 -24.59 34.26
C GLN A 239 11.58 -25.64 33.17
N SER A 240 11.88 -26.90 33.51
CA SER A 240 12.01 -28.01 32.55
C SER A 240 10.67 -28.64 32.15
N GLY A 241 9.62 -27.82 32.02
CA GLY A 241 8.40 -28.21 31.31
C GLY A 241 8.70 -28.38 29.81
N ALA A 242 8.00 -29.31 29.17
CA ALA A 242 8.15 -29.58 27.74
C ALA A 242 8.07 -28.29 26.90
N PRO A 243 8.85 -28.17 25.81
CA PRO A 243 8.82 -26.99 24.95
C PRO A 243 7.38 -26.78 24.44
N TRP A 244 6.91 -25.55 24.57
CA TRP A 244 5.54 -25.15 24.23
C TRP A 244 5.20 -25.58 22.81
N SER A 245 4.04 -26.21 22.61
CA SER A 245 3.62 -26.60 21.28
C SER A 245 3.28 -25.35 20.43
N CYS A 246 3.43 -25.46 19.10
CA CYS A 246 3.11 -24.34 18.21
C CYS A 246 1.65 -23.86 18.33
N GLU A 247 0.74 -24.77 18.70
CA GLU A 247 -0.68 -24.47 18.93
C GLU A 247 -0.87 -23.60 20.18
N GLU A 248 -0.17 -23.90 21.27
CA GLU A 248 -0.23 -23.13 22.53
C GLU A 248 0.40 -21.74 22.38
N LEU A 249 1.51 -21.63 21.64
CA LEU A 249 2.11 -20.33 21.30
C LEU A 249 1.17 -19.47 20.45
N TYR A 250 0.47 -20.08 19.48
CA TYR A 250 -0.52 -19.37 18.67
C TYR A 250 -1.69 -18.85 19.52
N GLN A 251 -2.18 -19.64 20.48
CA GLN A 251 -3.23 -19.21 21.40
C GLN A 251 -2.78 -18.06 22.32
N LEU A 252 -1.55 -18.08 22.82
CA LEU A 252 -1.01 -17.01 23.65
C LEU A 252 -0.90 -15.67 22.88
N VAL A 253 -0.40 -15.74 21.65
CA VAL A 253 -0.33 -14.56 20.76
C VAL A 253 -1.73 -14.05 20.43
N ARG A 254 -2.69 -14.95 20.20
CA ARG A 254 -4.09 -14.56 19.98
C ARG A 254 -4.69 -13.86 21.20
N LEU A 255 -4.51 -14.39 22.41
CA LEU A 255 -5.04 -13.80 23.64
C LEU A 255 -4.39 -12.45 24.00
N SER A 256 -3.12 -12.25 23.64
CA SER A 256 -2.43 -10.97 23.84
C SER A 256 -2.77 -9.90 22.80
N THR A 257 -3.26 -10.31 21.62
CA THR A 257 -3.61 -9.41 20.51
C THR A 257 -5.10 -9.10 20.43
N GLU A 258 -5.96 -9.98 20.92
CA GLU A 258 -7.36 -9.66 21.16
C GLU A 258 -7.44 -8.67 22.33
N LYS A 259 -7.60 -7.38 22.02
CA LYS A 259 -7.94 -6.34 23.00
C LYS A 259 -9.12 -6.84 23.83
N PHE A 260 -8.92 -6.98 25.14
CA PHE A 260 -9.99 -7.28 26.09
C PHE A 260 -11.21 -6.40 25.77
N PRO A 261 -12.43 -6.97 25.72
CA PRO A 261 -13.62 -6.17 25.52
C PRO A 261 -13.68 -5.11 26.63
N PRO A 262 -14.09 -3.86 26.30
CA PRO A 262 -14.24 -2.85 27.33
C PRO A 262 -15.25 -3.41 28.35
N GLY A 263 -14.84 -3.45 29.62
CA GLY A 263 -15.66 -3.97 30.70
C GLY A 263 -17.05 -3.34 30.70
N ILE A 264 -18.06 -4.17 30.93
CA ILE A 264 -19.45 -3.78 31.19
C ILE A 264 -19.50 -2.92 32.45
#